data_AF-E3J6D9-F1
#
_entry.id   AF-E3J6D9-F1
#
_cell.length_a   1.000
_cell.length_b   1.000
_cell.length_c   1.000
_cell.angle_alpha   90.00
_cell.angle_beta   90.00
_cell.angle_gamma   90.00
#
_symmetry.space_group_name_H-M   'P 1'
#
loop_
_entity.id
_entity.type
_entity.pdbx_description
1 polymer ?
#
loop_
_entity_poly.entity_id
_entity_poly.type
_entity_poly.pdbx_seq_one_letter_code
_entity_poly.pdbx_strand_id
1 'polypeptide(L)'
;MPPRLLDEDALTASSVVANRAMNRERQLAGVNSYERELGFNPLDWLRARAGSERHAGQTQITWLDLCCGTGQALLQAGDLLRAEGLGLAVRLVGVDLVDAFAPRTPGSDVELTTTSIVTWNWPGPFDLITCVHGLHYIGDKLAVITRAIDALTETGLFIADFDAVSVRRSNGQAAGRALTTALRTSGISYDARRHRLTCQGRREISPPFTYLGADDRAGPNYTGQAAVHSFYQVEY
;
A
#
# COMPACT_ATOMS: atom_id res chain seq x y z
N MET A 1 -21.23 4.09 24.38
CA MET A 1 -20.20 3.08 24.70
C MET A 1 -19.12 3.16 23.63
N PRO A 2 -17.82 3.07 23.98
CA PRO A 2 -16.78 2.96 22.97
C PRO A 2 -17.02 1.70 22.11
N PRO A 3 -16.69 1.73 20.80
CA PRO A 3 -16.87 0.57 19.93
C PRO A 3 -16.01 -0.60 20.43
N ARG A 4 -16.50 -1.82 20.23
CA ARG A 4 -15.72 -3.04 20.46
C ARG A 4 -14.65 -3.09 19.36
N LEU A 5 -13.41 -2.83 19.71
CA LEU A 5 -12.29 -2.92 18.78
C LEU A 5 -11.96 -4.38 18.50
N LEU A 6 -11.72 -4.68 17.23
CA LEU A 6 -11.23 -5.96 16.74
C LEU A 6 -9.71 -5.95 16.77
N ASP A 7 -9.13 -7.09 17.16
CA ASP A 7 -7.74 -7.40 16.88
C ASP A 7 -7.55 -7.76 15.39
N GLU A 8 -6.31 -7.99 14.98
CA GLU A 8 -5.97 -8.21 13.57
C GLU A 8 -6.59 -9.49 12.99
N ASP A 9 -6.64 -10.57 13.78
CA ASP A 9 -7.21 -11.85 13.36
C ASP A 9 -8.73 -11.74 13.17
N ALA A 10 -9.43 -11.14 14.13
CA ALA A 10 -10.87 -10.90 14.03
C ALA A 10 -11.20 -9.92 12.89
N LEU A 11 -10.37 -8.89 12.69
CA LEU A 11 -10.55 -7.93 11.61
C LEU A 11 -10.38 -8.58 10.24
N THR A 12 -9.34 -9.40 10.07
CA THR A 12 -9.06 -10.15 8.83
C THR A 12 -10.23 -11.06 8.44
N ALA A 13 -10.90 -11.65 9.42
CA ALA A 13 -12.09 -12.48 9.21
C ALA A 13 -13.40 -11.68 9.00
N SER A 14 -13.39 -10.36 9.20
CA SER A 14 -14.59 -9.53 9.08
C SER A 14 -15.10 -9.48 7.64
N SER A 15 -16.42 -9.35 7.48
CA SER A 15 -17.04 -9.25 6.15
C SER A 15 -16.58 -8.01 5.36
N VAL A 16 -16.15 -6.95 6.04
CA VAL A 16 -15.65 -5.71 5.41
C VAL A 16 -14.26 -5.93 4.81
N VAL A 17 -13.39 -6.64 5.52
CA VAL A 17 -12.01 -6.89 5.05
C VAL A 17 -11.94 -8.08 4.12
N ALA A 18 -12.58 -9.20 4.48
CA ALA A 18 -12.55 -10.44 3.69
C ALA A 18 -13.23 -10.29 2.31
N ASN A 19 -14.24 -9.42 2.19
CA ASN A 19 -14.95 -9.19 0.92
C ASN A 19 -14.49 -7.93 0.17
N ARG A 20 -13.37 -7.32 0.55
CA ARG A 20 -12.88 -6.10 -0.11
C ARG A 20 -12.66 -6.33 -1.61
N ALA A 21 -13.14 -5.40 -2.45
CA ALA A 21 -13.08 -5.52 -3.90
C ALA A 21 -12.47 -4.30 -4.62
N MET A 22 -12.10 -3.23 -3.89
CA MET A 22 -11.64 -1.95 -4.46
C MET A 22 -10.49 -2.03 -5.48
N ASN A 23 -9.62 -3.03 -5.34
CA ASN A 23 -8.50 -3.27 -6.24
C ASN A 23 -8.63 -4.54 -7.07
N ARG A 24 -9.75 -5.26 -6.95
CA ARG A 24 -9.84 -6.60 -7.53
C ARG A 24 -9.65 -6.60 -9.05
N GLU A 25 -10.06 -5.57 -9.77
CA GLU A 25 -9.99 -5.56 -11.25
C GLU A 25 -9.20 -4.37 -11.80
N ARG A 26 -8.40 -3.70 -10.96
CA ARG A 26 -7.68 -2.49 -11.37
C ARG A 26 -6.55 -2.85 -12.34
N GLN A 27 -6.53 -2.13 -13.46
CA GLN A 27 -5.57 -2.32 -14.54
C GLN A 27 -4.33 -1.46 -14.31
N LEU A 28 -3.27 -1.70 -15.07
CA LEU A 28 -2.09 -0.84 -15.06
C LEU A 28 -2.40 0.57 -15.61
N ALA A 29 -3.12 0.64 -16.73
CA ALA A 29 -3.49 1.87 -17.44
C ALA A 29 -4.98 1.90 -17.82
N GLY A 30 -5.51 3.09 -18.18
CA GLY A 30 -6.92 3.30 -18.57
C GLY A 30 -7.82 3.89 -17.47
N VAL A 31 -9.14 3.73 -17.60
CA VAL A 31 -10.13 4.42 -16.74
C VAL A 31 -10.13 3.90 -15.29
N ASN A 32 -10.01 2.58 -15.10
CA ASN A 32 -9.91 1.93 -13.80
C ASN A 32 -8.47 1.42 -13.59
N SER A 33 -7.54 2.35 -13.35
CA SER A 33 -6.12 2.04 -13.41
C SER A 33 -5.27 2.64 -12.31
N TYR A 34 -4.07 2.06 -12.14
CA TYR A 34 -3.01 2.61 -11.30
C TYR A 34 -2.55 3.96 -11.84
N GLU A 35 -2.38 4.11 -13.15
CA GLU A 35 -1.99 5.38 -13.77
C GLU A 35 -2.90 6.54 -13.35
N ARG A 36 -4.21 6.33 -13.49
CA ARG A 36 -5.21 7.34 -13.12
C ARG A 36 -5.21 7.60 -11.62
N GLU A 37 -5.16 6.54 -10.82
CA GLU A 37 -5.21 6.67 -9.37
C GLU A 37 -3.96 7.40 -8.89
N LEU A 38 -2.77 6.87 -9.14
CA LEU A 38 -1.49 7.37 -8.66
C LEU A 38 -1.07 8.69 -9.30
N GLY A 39 -1.66 9.06 -10.44
CA GLY A 39 -1.32 10.25 -11.21
C GLY A 39 -0.01 10.11 -12.00
N PHE A 40 0.52 8.88 -12.08
CA PHE A 40 1.63 8.48 -12.95
C PHE A 40 1.50 6.99 -13.25
N ASN A 41 2.02 6.55 -14.39
CA ASN A 41 2.06 5.13 -14.76
C ASN A 41 3.25 4.42 -14.08
N PRO A 42 3.02 3.41 -13.23
CA PRO A 42 4.11 2.65 -12.59
C PRO A 42 5.10 2.03 -13.58
N LEU A 43 4.63 1.58 -14.75
CA LEU A 43 5.50 0.97 -15.76
C LEU A 43 6.46 1.98 -16.37
N ASP A 44 6.00 3.19 -16.66
CA ASP A 44 6.89 4.25 -17.17
C ASP A 44 7.91 4.69 -16.12
N TRP A 45 7.50 4.70 -14.84
CA TRP A 45 8.42 4.94 -13.73
C TRP A 45 9.52 3.88 -13.65
N LEU A 46 9.17 2.60 -13.78
CA LEU A 46 10.11 1.48 -13.79
C LEU A 46 11.06 1.53 -14.98
N ARG A 47 10.55 1.82 -16.18
CA ARG A 47 11.37 1.98 -17.40
C ARG A 47 12.38 3.11 -17.25
N ALA A 48 11.93 4.28 -16.80
CA ALA A 48 12.81 5.44 -16.60
C ALA A 48 13.91 5.13 -15.58
N ARG A 49 13.58 4.34 -14.56
CA ARG A 49 14.53 3.91 -13.55
C ARG A 49 15.54 2.91 -14.11
N ALA A 50 15.09 1.93 -14.90
CA ALA A 50 15.93 0.88 -15.49
C ALA A 50 16.97 1.45 -16.46
N GLY A 51 16.61 2.50 -17.20
CA GLY A 51 17.52 3.19 -18.13
C GLY A 51 18.44 4.23 -17.49
N SER A 52 18.38 4.46 -16.17
CA SER A 52 19.14 5.55 -15.53
C SER A 52 20.55 5.12 -15.09
N GLU A 53 21.53 6.03 -15.17
CA GLU A 53 22.91 5.79 -14.67
C GLU A 53 22.95 5.41 -13.19
N ARG A 54 21.94 5.82 -12.41
CA ARG A 54 21.77 5.45 -10.99
C ARG A 54 21.59 3.94 -10.80
N HIS A 55 21.18 3.20 -11.83
CA HIS A 55 21.02 1.76 -11.81
C HIS A 55 22.30 1.00 -12.22
N ALA A 56 23.37 1.68 -12.65
CA ALA A 56 24.60 1.05 -13.11
C ALA A 56 25.33 0.19 -12.04
N GLY A 57 24.89 0.23 -10.78
CA GLY A 57 25.37 -0.62 -9.69
C GLY A 57 24.30 -1.49 -8.99
N GLN A 58 23.04 -1.47 -9.44
CA GLN A 58 21.95 -2.31 -8.91
C GLN A 58 21.58 -3.37 -9.95
N THR A 59 21.34 -4.61 -9.51
CA THR A 59 21.07 -5.73 -10.41
C THR A 59 19.63 -5.75 -10.93
N GLN A 60 18.69 -5.19 -10.16
CA GLN A 60 17.26 -5.27 -10.47
C GLN A 60 16.48 -4.16 -9.77
N ILE A 61 15.44 -3.63 -10.42
CA ILE A 61 14.48 -2.70 -9.82
C ILE A 61 13.34 -3.49 -9.21
N THR A 62 12.94 -3.16 -7.99
CA THR A 62 11.89 -3.91 -7.27
C THR A 62 10.62 -3.07 -7.06
N TRP A 63 9.49 -3.57 -7.56
CA TRP A 63 8.15 -3.03 -7.26
C TRP A 63 7.38 -3.99 -6.35
N LEU A 64 6.97 -3.49 -5.18
CA LEU A 64 5.98 -4.12 -4.31
C LEU A 64 4.63 -3.41 -4.40
N ASP A 65 3.56 -4.16 -4.66
CA ASP A 65 2.20 -3.67 -4.58
C ASP A 65 1.43 -4.33 -3.43
N LEU A 66 1.05 -3.51 -2.45
CA LEU A 66 0.33 -3.91 -1.25
C LEU A 66 -1.16 -3.82 -1.50
N CYS A 67 -1.88 -4.89 -1.16
CA CYS A 67 -3.30 -5.03 -1.47
C CYS A 67 -3.55 -5.00 -2.99
N CYS A 68 -2.76 -5.79 -3.72
CA CYS A 68 -2.74 -5.80 -5.19
C CYS A 68 -4.01 -6.37 -5.86
N GLY A 69 -5.00 -6.83 -5.08
CA GLY A 69 -6.23 -7.42 -5.61
C GLY A 69 -5.94 -8.70 -6.40
N THR A 70 -6.35 -8.74 -7.67
CA THR A 70 -6.01 -9.86 -8.57
C THR A 70 -4.56 -9.83 -9.06
N GLY A 71 -3.79 -8.78 -8.75
CA GLY A 71 -2.44 -8.60 -9.29
C GLY A 71 -2.41 -8.22 -10.78
N GLN A 72 -3.54 -7.89 -11.39
CA GLN A 72 -3.66 -7.59 -12.83
C GLN A 72 -2.70 -6.49 -13.31
N ALA A 73 -2.56 -5.39 -12.55
CA ALA A 73 -1.62 -4.33 -12.90
C ALA A 73 -0.16 -4.81 -12.96
N LEU A 74 0.25 -5.68 -12.02
CA LEU A 74 1.59 -6.28 -12.01
C LEU A 74 1.78 -7.26 -13.16
N LEU A 75 0.78 -8.11 -13.44
CA LEU A 75 0.83 -9.07 -14.54
C LEU A 75 0.99 -8.35 -15.89
N GLN A 76 0.21 -7.29 -16.10
CA GLN A 76 0.31 -6.44 -17.30
C GLN A 76 1.68 -5.76 -17.40
N ALA A 77 2.21 -5.24 -16.30
CA ALA A 77 3.53 -4.64 -16.30
C ALA A 77 4.61 -5.68 -16.64
N GLY A 78 4.54 -6.87 -16.05
CA GLY A 78 5.49 -7.96 -16.30
C GLY A 78 5.45 -8.46 -17.75
N ASP A 79 4.26 -8.58 -18.34
CA ASP A 79 4.12 -8.96 -19.76
C ASP A 79 4.74 -7.93 -20.70
N LEU A 80 4.51 -6.63 -20.44
CA LEU A 80 5.08 -5.54 -21.23
C LEU A 80 6.61 -5.45 -21.07
N LEU A 81 7.12 -5.54 -19.85
CA LEU A 81 8.56 -5.55 -19.58
C LEU A 81 9.25 -6.75 -20.24
N ARG A 82 8.61 -7.92 -20.23
CA ARG A 82 9.14 -9.11 -20.91
C ARG A 82 9.19 -8.93 -22.43
N ALA A 83 8.13 -8.39 -23.03
CA ALA A 83 8.09 -8.10 -24.46
C ALA A 83 9.19 -7.10 -24.88
N GLU A 84 9.62 -6.23 -23.96
CA GLU A 84 10.69 -5.24 -24.15
C GLU A 84 12.09 -5.78 -23.81
N GLY A 85 12.22 -7.04 -23.39
CA GLY A 85 13.49 -7.63 -22.97
C GLY A 85 13.98 -7.15 -21.59
N LEU A 86 13.12 -6.48 -20.81
CA LEU A 86 13.40 -5.93 -19.49
C LEU A 86 12.91 -6.80 -18.34
N GLY A 87 12.32 -7.98 -18.59
CA GLY A 87 11.75 -8.84 -17.54
C GLY A 87 12.73 -9.17 -16.41
N LEU A 88 14.00 -9.47 -16.74
CA LEU A 88 15.02 -9.75 -15.73
C LEU A 88 15.51 -8.51 -14.98
N ALA A 89 15.32 -7.31 -15.54
CA ALA A 89 15.74 -6.05 -14.93
C ALA A 89 14.76 -5.55 -13.85
N VAL A 90 13.56 -6.12 -13.78
CA VAL A 90 12.52 -5.68 -12.84
C VAL A 90 11.90 -6.87 -12.12
N ARG A 91 11.87 -6.84 -10.79
CA ARG A 91 11.14 -7.80 -9.97
C ARG A 91 9.82 -7.17 -9.51
N LEU A 92 8.74 -7.91 -9.72
CA LEU A 92 7.38 -7.50 -9.44
C LEU A 92 6.79 -8.39 -8.34
N VAL A 93 6.36 -7.79 -7.24
CA VAL A 93 5.82 -8.50 -6.07
C VAL A 93 4.45 -7.91 -5.73
N GLY A 94 3.43 -8.75 -5.66
CA GLY A 94 2.09 -8.41 -5.23
C GLY A 94 1.71 -9.18 -3.98
N VAL A 95 1.11 -8.49 -3.03
CA VAL A 95 0.55 -9.13 -1.83
C VAL A 95 -0.91 -8.74 -1.70
N ASP A 96 -1.75 -9.74 -1.48
CA ASP A 96 -3.13 -9.52 -1.07
C ASP A 96 -3.52 -10.50 0.03
N LEU A 97 -4.55 -10.15 0.78
CA LEU A 97 -5.08 -11.02 1.81
C LEU A 97 -5.97 -12.12 1.21
N VAL A 98 -6.58 -11.85 0.06
CA VAL A 98 -7.51 -12.76 -0.61
C VAL A 98 -6.83 -13.44 -1.79
N ASP A 99 -6.87 -14.78 -1.83
CA ASP A 99 -6.35 -15.56 -2.96
C ASP A 99 -7.31 -15.49 -4.16
N ALA A 100 -7.29 -14.36 -4.84
CA ALA A 100 -8.10 -14.08 -6.02
C ALA A 100 -7.23 -13.63 -7.19
N PHE A 101 -5.99 -14.13 -7.29
CA PHE A 101 -5.07 -13.70 -8.33
C PHE A 101 -5.55 -14.10 -9.72
N ALA A 102 -5.34 -13.19 -10.67
CA ALA A 102 -5.64 -13.45 -12.07
C ALA A 102 -4.71 -14.52 -12.66
N PRO A 103 -5.14 -15.21 -13.73
CA PRO A 103 -4.31 -16.18 -14.42
C PRO A 103 -3.01 -15.54 -14.92
N ARG A 104 -1.90 -16.25 -14.74
CA ARG A 104 -0.57 -15.84 -15.19
C ARG A 104 -0.33 -16.28 -16.62
N THR A 105 0.33 -15.45 -17.41
CA THR A 105 0.85 -15.89 -18.71
C THR A 105 2.00 -16.88 -18.51
N PRO A 106 2.19 -17.87 -19.41
CA PRO A 106 3.36 -18.74 -19.36
C PRO A 106 4.66 -17.93 -19.35
N GLY A 107 5.55 -18.24 -18.41
CA GLY A 107 6.82 -17.53 -18.23
C GLY A 107 6.70 -16.20 -17.47
N SER A 108 5.56 -15.91 -16.84
CA SER A 108 5.43 -14.79 -15.90
C SER A 108 6.28 -15.01 -14.65
N ASP A 109 7.07 -14.02 -14.30
CA ASP A 109 7.96 -13.92 -13.15
C ASP A 109 7.39 -13.04 -12.01
N VAL A 110 6.15 -12.58 -12.15
CA VAL A 110 5.46 -11.78 -11.11
C VAL A 110 5.23 -12.64 -9.88
N GLU A 111 5.74 -12.23 -8.72
CA GLU A 111 5.48 -12.92 -7.45
C GLU A 111 4.15 -12.44 -6.88
N LEU A 112 3.21 -13.34 -6.57
CA LEU A 112 1.94 -12.98 -5.93
C LEU A 112 1.78 -13.86 -4.70
N THR A 113 1.53 -13.26 -3.55
CA THR A 113 1.46 -13.97 -2.26
C THR A 113 0.19 -13.62 -1.52
N THR A 114 -0.52 -14.65 -1.06
CA THR A 114 -1.71 -14.52 -0.23
C THR A 114 -1.32 -14.51 1.25
N THR A 115 -1.33 -13.34 1.90
CA THR A 115 -0.99 -13.22 3.32
C THR A 115 -1.44 -11.87 3.89
N SER A 116 -1.48 -11.73 5.22
CA SER A 116 -1.68 -10.44 5.86
C SER A 116 -0.40 -9.62 5.78
N ILE A 117 -0.46 -8.45 5.16
CA ILE A 117 0.69 -7.54 5.07
C ILE A 117 1.15 -7.02 6.45
N VAL A 118 0.28 -7.11 7.46
CA VAL A 118 0.59 -6.72 8.85
C VAL A 118 1.59 -7.68 9.48
N THR A 119 1.52 -8.98 9.16
CA THR A 119 2.39 -10.02 9.76
C THR A 119 3.38 -10.63 8.78
N TRP A 120 3.21 -10.40 7.48
CA TRP A 120 4.13 -10.86 6.44
C TRP A 120 5.55 -10.39 6.70
N ASN A 121 6.55 -11.21 6.40
CA ASN A 121 7.96 -10.82 6.44
C ASN A 121 8.38 -10.23 5.08
N TRP A 122 8.74 -8.95 5.05
CA TRP A 122 8.93 -8.22 3.79
C TRP A 122 10.33 -8.49 3.23
N PRO A 123 10.47 -9.04 2.01
CA PRO A 123 11.75 -9.45 1.44
C PRO A 123 12.50 -8.27 0.80
N GLY A 124 12.51 -7.10 1.44
CA GLY A 124 13.04 -5.84 0.90
C GLY A 124 14.56 -5.84 0.63
N PRO A 125 15.10 -4.74 0.08
CA PRO A 125 14.44 -3.46 -0.15
C PRO A 125 13.70 -3.32 -1.51
N PHE A 126 12.84 -2.30 -1.62
CA PHE A 126 12.02 -2.00 -2.81
C PHE A 126 12.24 -0.58 -3.35
N ASP A 127 12.31 -0.44 -4.67
CA ASP A 127 12.40 0.87 -5.34
C ASP A 127 11.05 1.57 -5.47
N LEU A 128 9.98 0.79 -5.65
CA LEU A 128 8.61 1.31 -5.68
C LEU A 128 7.75 0.47 -4.75
N ILE A 129 7.02 1.13 -3.86
CA ILE A 129 5.98 0.50 -3.04
C ILE A 129 4.67 1.26 -3.27
N THR A 130 3.66 0.56 -3.77
CA THR A 130 2.31 1.10 -3.97
C THR A 130 1.33 0.46 -2.99
N CYS A 131 0.36 1.24 -2.52
CA CYS A 131 -0.82 0.71 -1.82
C CYS A 131 -2.05 1.53 -2.22
N VAL A 132 -2.61 1.19 -3.38
CA VAL A 132 -3.83 1.83 -3.89
C VAL A 132 -5.01 1.34 -3.07
N HIS A 133 -5.80 2.21 -2.45
CA HIS A 133 -7.00 1.88 -1.63
C HIS A 133 -6.88 0.80 -0.53
N GLY A 134 -5.71 0.18 -0.33
CA GLY A 134 -5.54 -0.97 0.55
C GLY A 134 -5.64 -0.58 2.03
N LEU A 135 -5.15 0.60 2.39
CA LEU A 135 -5.16 1.13 3.76
C LEU A 135 -6.58 1.24 4.34
N HIS A 136 -7.62 1.32 3.51
CA HIS A 136 -9.03 1.36 3.96
C HIS A 136 -9.48 0.11 4.71
N TYR A 137 -8.78 -1.01 4.54
CA TYR A 137 -9.15 -2.31 5.10
C TYR A 137 -8.15 -2.87 6.10
N ILE A 138 -7.08 -2.12 6.38
CA ILE A 138 -6.01 -2.54 7.27
C ILE A 138 -6.29 -2.04 8.67
N GLY A 139 -6.08 -2.91 9.66
CA GLY A 139 -6.17 -2.56 11.07
C GLY A 139 -5.07 -1.59 11.45
N ASP A 140 -3.84 -2.05 11.59
CA ASP A 140 -2.72 -1.17 11.92
C ASP A 140 -2.11 -0.47 10.67
N LYS A 141 -2.80 0.57 10.21
CA LYS A 141 -2.38 1.39 9.05
C LYS A 141 -1.00 2.01 9.26
N LEU A 142 -0.72 2.54 10.46
CA LEU A 142 0.53 3.25 10.75
C LEU A 142 1.73 2.30 10.81
N ALA A 143 1.57 1.08 11.33
CA ALA A 143 2.61 0.06 11.26
C ALA A 143 2.91 -0.33 9.81
N VAL A 144 1.89 -0.55 8.97
CA VAL A 144 2.09 -0.86 7.55
C VAL A 144 2.80 0.26 6.81
N ILE A 145 2.39 1.53 7.01
CA ILE A 145 3.06 2.69 6.39
C ILE A 145 4.52 2.76 6.81
N THR A 146 4.80 2.60 8.10
CA THR A 146 6.16 2.68 8.65
C THR A 146 7.05 1.58 8.07
N ARG A 147 6.55 0.33 8.05
CA ARG A 147 7.27 -0.82 7.48
C ARG A 147 7.52 -0.67 5.99
N ALA A 148 6.55 -0.13 5.25
CA ALA A 148 6.73 0.16 3.83
C ALA A 148 7.89 1.14 3.60
N ILE A 149 7.93 2.23 4.37
CA ILE A 149 8.96 3.25 4.22
C ILE A 149 10.35 2.74 4.63
N ASP A 150 10.43 1.93 5.69
CA ASP A 150 11.69 1.29 6.09
C ASP A 150 12.17 0.25 5.07
N ALA A 151 11.25 -0.38 4.34
CA ALA A 151 11.59 -1.35 3.29
C ALA A 151 11.98 -0.70 1.94
N LEU A 152 12.00 0.64 1.82
CA LEU A 152 12.44 1.30 0.59
C LEU A 152 13.96 1.19 0.38
N THR A 153 14.40 1.31 -0.87
CA THR A 153 15.78 1.71 -1.16
C THR A 153 16.00 3.18 -0.77
N GLU A 154 17.26 3.61 -0.66
CA GLU A 154 17.63 5.01 -0.34
C GLU A 154 16.98 6.06 -1.25
N THR A 155 16.58 5.64 -2.45
CA THR A 155 15.96 6.51 -3.46
C THR A 155 14.59 6.01 -3.90
N GLY A 156 14.03 5.05 -3.18
CA GLY A 156 12.74 4.44 -3.50
C GLY A 156 11.57 5.40 -3.30
N LEU A 157 10.41 5.02 -3.81
CA LEU A 157 9.16 5.75 -3.67
C LEU A 157 8.11 4.88 -2.99
N PHE A 158 7.59 5.36 -1.87
CA PHE A 158 6.33 4.87 -1.32
C PHE A 158 5.20 5.81 -1.71
N ILE A 159 4.09 5.24 -2.20
CA ILE A 159 2.86 5.98 -2.51
C ILE A 159 1.63 5.15 -2.15
N ALA A 160 0.71 5.73 -1.39
CA ALA A 160 -0.49 5.03 -0.96
C ALA A 160 -1.68 5.95 -0.87
N ASP A 161 -2.86 5.41 -1.14
CA ASP A 161 -4.10 6.11 -0.81
C ASP A 161 -4.39 5.93 0.68
N PHE A 162 -4.69 7.05 1.33
CA PHE A 162 -4.82 7.15 2.78
C PHE A 162 -5.86 8.19 3.17
N ASP A 163 -6.84 7.73 3.95
CA ASP A 163 -7.80 8.63 4.56
C ASP A 163 -7.43 8.93 6.01
N ALA A 164 -6.94 10.14 6.29
CA ALA A 164 -6.56 10.55 7.63
C ALA A 164 -7.74 10.58 8.61
N VAL A 165 -9.00 10.69 8.13
CA VAL A 165 -10.17 10.64 9.02
C VAL A 165 -10.44 9.22 9.53
N SER A 166 -9.87 8.21 8.87
CA SER A 166 -10.01 6.81 9.28
C SER A 166 -9.18 6.45 10.52
N VAL A 167 -8.25 7.32 10.92
CA VAL A 167 -7.44 7.15 12.13
C VAL A 167 -8.11 7.86 13.29
N ARG A 168 -8.44 7.10 14.33
CA ARG A 168 -9.14 7.53 15.54
C ARG A 168 -8.22 7.49 16.75
N ARG A 169 -8.45 8.41 17.68
CA ARG A 169 -7.86 8.37 19.02
C ARG A 169 -8.62 7.36 19.89
N SER A 170 -8.08 6.99 21.04
CA SER A 170 -8.74 6.12 22.03
C SER A 170 -10.14 6.59 22.43
N ASN A 171 -10.40 7.90 22.40
CA ASN A 171 -11.71 8.49 22.69
C ASN A 171 -12.68 8.51 21.48
N GLY A 172 -12.29 7.95 20.34
CA GLY A 172 -13.07 7.90 19.09
C GLY A 172 -13.03 9.16 18.21
N GLN A 173 -12.41 10.25 18.67
CA GLN A 173 -12.22 11.44 17.83
C GLN A 173 -11.20 11.17 16.73
N ALA A 174 -11.36 11.82 15.57
CA ALA A 174 -10.36 11.72 14.50
C ALA A 174 -9.00 12.27 14.98
N ALA A 175 -7.91 11.57 14.65
CA ALA A 175 -6.56 12.04 14.97
C ALA A 175 -6.19 13.32 14.19
N GLY A 176 -6.71 13.44 12.95
CA GLY A 176 -6.78 14.67 12.16
C GLY A 176 -5.43 15.39 12.01
N ARG A 177 -5.37 16.62 12.52
CA ARG A 177 -4.19 17.50 12.40
C ARG A 177 -2.95 16.95 13.11
N ALA A 178 -3.11 16.31 14.28
CA ALA A 178 -1.98 15.78 15.03
C ALA A 178 -1.26 14.67 14.24
N LEU A 179 -2.04 13.75 13.67
CA LEU A 179 -1.53 12.69 12.79
C LEU A 179 -0.81 13.26 11.57
N THR A 180 -1.49 14.14 10.81
CA THR A 180 -0.90 14.69 9.58
C THR A 180 0.34 15.55 9.85
N THR A 181 0.42 16.18 11.02
CA THR A 181 1.64 16.88 11.47
C THR A 181 2.75 15.89 11.77
N ALA A 182 2.48 14.82 12.53
CA ALA A 182 3.46 13.78 12.83
C ALA A 182 4.03 13.13 11.56
N LEU A 183 3.16 12.76 10.60
CA LEU A 183 3.58 12.19 9.32
C LEU A 183 4.53 13.14 8.56
N ARG A 184 4.19 14.44 8.50
CA ARG A 184 5.02 15.45 7.82
C ARG A 184 6.37 15.66 8.49
N THR A 185 6.41 15.71 9.82
CA THR A 185 7.67 15.83 10.58
C THR A 185 8.57 14.62 10.33
N SER A 186 8.00 13.45 10.05
CA SER A 186 8.74 12.24 9.65
C SER A 186 9.10 12.18 8.16
N GLY A 187 8.89 13.27 7.40
CA GLY A 187 9.22 13.33 5.97
C GLY A 187 8.17 12.71 5.04
N ILE A 188 6.98 12.37 5.55
CA ILE A 188 5.87 11.83 4.74
C ILE A 188 4.97 12.97 4.30
N SER A 189 4.82 13.14 2.99
CA SER A 189 3.88 14.11 2.42
C SER A 189 2.46 13.56 2.42
N TYR A 190 1.48 14.42 2.71
CA TYR A 190 0.06 14.08 2.65
C TYR A 190 -0.72 15.11 1.83
N ASP A 191 -1.28 14.66 0.70
CA ASP A 191 -2.21 15.42 -0.14
C ASP A 191 -3.64 15.08 0.28
N ALA A 192 -4.28 15.97 1.04
CA ALA A 192 -5.63 15.77 1.54
C ALA A 192 -6.69 15.77 0.43
N ARG A 193 -6.45 16.45 -0.70
CA ARG A 193 -7.41 16.50 -1.82
C ARG A 193 -7.42 15.20 -2.59
N ARG A 194 -6.25 14.55 -2.72
CA ARG A 194 -6.10 13.24 -3.37
C ARG A 194 -6.16 12.06 -2.39
N HIS A 195 -6.28 12.33 -1.09
CA HIS A 195 -6.18 11.32 -0.03
C HIS A 195 -4.92 10.46 -0.20
N ARG A 196 -3.74 11.08 -0.30
CA ARG A 196 -2.51 10.37 -0.71
C ARG A 196 -1.32 10.65 0.19
N LEU A 197 -0.63 9.58 0.59
CA LEU A 197 0.69 9.64 1.20
C LEU A 197 1.78 9.41 0.17
N THR A 198 2.88 10.14 0.30
CA THR A 198 4.12 9.88 -0.44
C THR A 198 5.35 10.01 0.45
N CYS A 199 6.34 9.14 0.24
CA CYS A 199 7.66 9.24 0.86
C CYS A 199 8.74 8.89 -0.17
N GLN A 200 9.82 9.66 -0.19
CA GLN A 200 11.01 9.38 -0.99
C GLN A 200 12.15 8.93 -0.09
N GLY A 201 12.77 7.83 -0.49
CA GLY A 201 13.89 7.19 0.20
C GLY A 201 13.47 6.46 1.47
N ARG A 202 14.32 5.50 1.85
CA ARG A 202 14.22 4.77 3.12
C ARG A 202 14.27 5.72 4.31
N ARG A 203 13.42 5.47 5.29
CA ARG A 203 13.43 6.19 6.58
C ARG A 203 12.96 5.25 7.69
N GLU A 204 13.68 5.27 8.80
CA GLU A 204 13.18 4.71 10.05
C GLU A 204 12.24 5.72 10.69
N ILE A 205 10.98 5.34 10.87
CA ILE A 205 9.94 6.20 11.42
C ILE A 205 9.38 5.51 12.65
N SER A 206 9.24 6.24 13.75
CA SER A 206 8.55 5.76 14.95
C SER A 206 7.50 6.78 15.35
N PRO A 207 6.27 6.69 14.79
CA PRO A 207 5.20 7.59 15.16
C PRO A 207 4.82 7.36 16.63
N PRO A 208 4.48 8.41 17.40
CA PRO A 208 4.12 8.29 18.82
C PRO A 208 2.67 7.78 18.98
N PHE A 209 2.33 6.68 18.32
CA PHE A 209 1.00 6.10 18.28
C PHE A 209 1.04 4.61 18.57
N THR A 210 0.38 4.17 19.63
CA THR A 210 0.17 2.76 19.94
C THR A 210 -1.16 2.29 19.37
N TYR A 211 -1.17 1.23 18.56
CA TYR A 211 -2.40 0.66 18.00
C TYR A 211 -3.25 -0.04 19.07
N LEU A 212 -4.57 0.20 19.05
CA LEU A 212 -5.53 -0.34 20.02
C LEU A 212 -6.52 -1.34 19.42
N GLY A 213 -6.50 -1.52 18.09
CA GLY A 213 -7.49 -2.30 17.34
C GLY A 213 -8.27 -1.45 16.34
N ALA A 214 -9.18 -2.09 15.61
CA ALA A 214 -9.96 -1.46 14.55
C ALA A 214 -11.47 -1.67 14.72
N ASP A 215 -12.24 -0.79 14.10
CA ASP A 215 -13.70 -0.87 14.00
C ASP A 215 -14.09 -1.09 12.54
N ASP A 216 -14.67 -2.26 12.24
CA ASP A 216 -15.17 -2.64 10.92
C ASP A 216 -16.58 -2.08 10.62
N ARG A 217 -17.17 -1.32 11.56
CA ARG A 217 -18.49 -0.67 11.41
C ARG A 217 -18.37 0.84 11.16
N ALA A 218 -17.18 1.29 10.75
CA ALA A 218 -16.86 2.69 10.49
C ALA A 218 -17.77 3.35 9.44
N GLY A 219 -18.39 2.56 8.56
CA GLY A 219 -19.16 3.03 7.43
C GLY A 219 -18.29 3.20 6.18
N PRO A 220 -18.77 3.96 5.17
CA PRO A 220 -18.07 4.10 3.92
C PRO A 220 -16.86 5.03 4.00
N ASN A 221 -15.79 4.72 3.26
CA ASN A 221 -14.67 5.62 2.96
C ASN A 221 -15.06 6.68 1.90
N TYR A 222 -14.08 7.51 1.50
CA TYR A 222 -14.30 8.54 0.47
C TYR A 222 -14.66 8.00 -0.93
N THR A 223 -14.49 6.70 -1.18
CA THR A 223 -14.96 6.05 -2.43
C THR A 223 -16.36 5.45 -2.29
N GLY A 224 -17.01 5.59 -1.14
CA GLY A 224 -18.33 5.03 -0.86
C GLY A 224 -18.34 3.55 -0.46
N GLN A 225 -17.18 2.90 -0.29
CA GLN A 225 -17.09 1.49 0.10
C GLN A 225 -16.89 1.34 1.59
N ALA A 226 -17.43 0.28 2.20
CA ALA A 226 -17.18 -0.04 3.60
C ALA A 226 -15.67 -0.07 3.90
N ALA A 227 -15.28 0.46 5.05
CA ALA A 227 -13.89 0.58 5.45
C ALA A 227 -13.75 0.39 6.97
N VAL A 228 -12.51 0.42 7.45
CA VAL A 228 -12.18 0.22 8.86
C VAL A 228 -11.57 1.47 9.47
N HIS A 229 -12.02 1.84 10.66
CA HIS A 229 -11.35 2.86 11.47
C HIS A 229 -10.28 2.21 12.33
N SER A 230 -9.07 2.79 12.34
CA SER A 230 -7.95 2.32 13.16
C SER A 230 -7.81 3.19 14.40
N PHE A 231 -7.79 2.59 15.59
CA PHE A 231 -7.73 3.32 16.85
C PHE A 231 -6.33 3.30 17.43
N TYR A 232 -5.88 4.47 17.89
CA TYR A 232 -4.55 4.66 18.45
C TYR A 232 -4.59 5.45 19.75
N GLN A 233 -3.65 5.16 20.64
CA GLN A 233 -3.28 6.01 21.76
C GLN A 233 -2.06 6.85 21.39
N VAL A 234 -2.03 8.13 21.79
CA VAL A 234 -0.85 8.98 21.62
C VAL A 234 0.07 8.76 22.81
N GLU A 235 1.34 8.47 22.55
CA GLU A 235 2.39 8.46 23.56
C GLU A 235 2.91 9.89 23.73
N TYR A 236 2.90 10.40 24.97
CA TYR A 236 3.37 11.74 25.33
C TYR A 236 4.79 11.70 25.87
#